data_AF-A0A178EC87-F1
#
_entry.id   AF-A0A178EC87-F1
#
_cell.length_a   1.000
_cell.length_b   1.000
_cell.length_c   1.000
_cell.angle_alpha   90.00
_cell.angle_beta   90.00
_cell.angle_gamma   90.00
#
_symmetry.space_group_name_H-M   'P 1'
#
loop_
_entity.id
_entity.type
_entity.pdbx_description
1 polymer ?
#
loop_
_entity_poly.entity_id
_entity_poly.type
_entity_poly.pdbx_seq_one_letter_code
_entity_poly.pdbx_strand_id
1 'polypeptide(L)'
;MTSRSSTFDRALAEFAQKISELTQTAVDNRKYVLVEKLQAWMREPSSSQLDKQYRTNTERLLRAAYPTKDFLPIEPWRINGKGHKCSLVVFSILLDLGLENWIATFAEKGILDSKLPFDLHSLERKLSGLTGGDDAAERFNERQWKFCPAIFGLGMEEDYVENQIIPICRKSEINTGGTARVDQIVMQAEFVDPSLRSKLQNDHFASYEDSTYGPCFIFALKVFEQGSFQYYTDEKAAFDGLRENRGVIHRLGCYTHQTLIPSQPTTGQANGERQRFERKTTKNLLLEYGTYDLRLIFGHKSPPVFPKEILGFWE
;
A
#
# COMPACT_ATOMS: atom_id res chain seq x y z
N MET A 1 -6.77 43.27 -2.15
CA MET A 1 -7.13 41.98 -2.78
C MET A 1 -5.99 40.95 -2.80
N THR A 2 -4.73 41.35 -2.60
CA THR A 2 -3.53 40.48 -2.59
C THR A 2 -3.44 39.48 -1.43
N SER A 3 -4.14 39.71 -0.31
CA SER A 3 -4.01 38.88 0.91
C SER A 3 -4.78 37.53 0.89
N ARG A 4 -5.79 37.35 0.02
CA ARG A 4 -6.57 36.09 -0.03
C ARG A 4 -5.92 35.02 -0.92
N SER A 5 -5.29 35.43 -2.02
CA SER A 5 -4.55 34.52 -2.90
C SER A 5 -3.42 33.83 -2.15
N SER A 6 -2.62 34.62 -1.40
CA SER A 6 -1.48 34.10 -0.65
C SER A 6 -1.85 33.06 0.42
N THR A 7 -3.05 33.14 0.99
CA THR A 7 -3.51 32.16 2.00
C THR A 7 -3.87 30.83 1.38
N PHE A 8 -4.51 30.82 0.21
CA PHE A 8 -4.88 29.59 -0.49
C PHE A 8 -3.65 28.92 -1.11
N ASP A 9 -2.74 29.69 -1.69
CA ASP A 9 -1.46 29.19 -2.20
C ASP A 9 -0.65 28.51 -1.07
N ARG A 10 -0.66 29.11 0.13
CA ARG A 10 -0.03 28.52 1.32
C ARG A 10 -0.69 27.20 1.74
N ALA A 11 -2.02 27.09 1.67
CA ALA A 11 -2.71 25.84 2.02
C ALA A 11 -2.32 24.69 1.09
N LEU A 12 -2.23 24.95 -0.22
CA LEU A 12 -1.77 23.97 -1.20
C LEU A 12 -0.29 23.60 -1.00
N ALA A 13 0.55 24.58 -0.67
CA ALA A 13 1.96 24.33 -0.34
C ALA A 13 2.13 23.46 0.92
N GLU A 14 1.35 23.72 1.97
CA GLU A 14 1.33 22.89 3.18
C GLU A 14 0.84 21.46 2.89
N PHE A 15 -0.17 21.31 2.01
CA PHE A 15 -0.59 19.98 1.54
C PHE A 15 0.54 19.25 0.81
N ALA A 16 1.23 19.92 -0.12
CA ALA A 16 2.36 19.33 -0.85
C ALA A 16 3.50 18.91 0.09
N GLN A 17 3.82 19.74 1.09
CA GLN A 17 4.77 19.41 2.14
C GLN A 17 4.30 18.16 2.91
N LYS A 18 3.03 18.11 3.31
CA LYS A 18 2.48 16.95 4.03
C LYS A 18 2.51 15.67 3.20
N ILE A 19 2.21 15.74 1.91
CA ILE A 19 2.37 14.61 1.00
C ILE A 19 3.82 14.15 0.98
N SER A 20 4.80 15.05 0.91
CA SER A 20 6.21 14.69 0.96
C SER A 20 6.58 14.02 2.29
N GLU A 21 6.12 14.52 3.43
CA GLU A 21 6.34 13.94 4.77
C GLU A 21 5.73 12.54 4.91
N LEU A 22 4.55 12.32 4.32
CA LEU A 22 3.81 11.06 4.40
C LEU A 22 4.14 10.09 3.26
N THR A 23 5.01 10.48 2.33
CA THR A 23 5.46 9.59 1.25
C THR A 23 6.62 8.74 1.74
N GLN A 24 6.50 7.43 1.57
CA GLN A 24 7.51 6.43 1.83
C GLN A 24 7.97 5.78 0.54
N THR A 25 9.09 5.05 0.60
CA THR A 25 9.63 4.31 -0.54
C THR A 25 9.64 2.82 -0.19
N ALA A 26 9.00 2.01 -1.03
CA ALA A 26 9.02 0.55 -0.91
C ALA A 26 10.38 -0.01 -1.36
N VAL A 27 10.65 -1.27 -1.03
CA VAL A 27 11.90 -1.97 -1.42
C VAL A 27 12.11 -2.08 -2.94
N ASP A 28 11.05 -1.92 -3.74
CA ASP A 28 11.12 -1.86 -5.20
C ASP A 28 11.33 -0.44 -5.76
N ASN A 29 11.65 0.52 -4.89
CA ASN A 29 11.85 1.94 -5.16
C ASN A 29 10.61 2.73 -5.58
N ARG A 30 9.41 2.13 -5.56
CA ARG A 30 8.17 2.86 -5.81
C ARG A 30 7.76 3.64 -4.57
N LYS A 31 7.22 4.85 -4.79
CA LYS A 31 6.77 5.74 -3.72
C LYS A 31 5.29 5.54 -3.44
N TYR A 32 4.93 5.42 -2.17
CA TYR A 32 3.54 5.33 -1.72
C TYR A 32 3.29 6.29 -0.56
N VAL A 33 2.03 6.66 -0.36
CA VAL A 33 1.60 7.57 0.71
C VAL A 33 1.01 6.78 1.86
N LEU A 34 1.30 7.23 3.09
CA LEU A 34 0.60 6.80 4.30
C LEU A 34 -0.82 7.39 4.31
N VAL A 35 -1.75 6.71 3.63
CA VAL A 35 -3.15 7.09 3.41
C VAL A 35 -3.93 7.26 4.71
N GLU A 36 -3.82 6.36 5.70
CA GLU A 36 -4.54 6.51 6.97
C GLU A 36 -4.07 7.77 7.70
N LYS A 37 -2.76 8.01 7.75
CA LYS A 37 -2.18 9.23 8.34
C LYS A 37 -2.57 10.49 7.57
N LEU A 38 -2.59 10.43 6.24
CA LEU A 38 -3.04 11.55 5.40
C LEU A 38 -4.50 11.87 5.66
N GLN A 39 -5.36 10.86 5.66
CA GLN A 39 -6.78 11.03 5.93
C GLN A 39 -7.05 11.55 7.36
N ALA A 40 -6.25 11.12 8.35
CA ALA A 40 -6.31 11.67 9.70
C ALA A 40 -5.97 13.18 9.69
N TRP A 41 -4.83 13.55 9.10
CA TRP A 41 -4.40 14.96 8.98
C TRP A 41 -5.42 15.83 8.23
N MET A 42 -6.02 15.32 7.15
CA MET A 42 -7.06 16.05 6.41
C MET A 42 -8.28 16.37 7.27
N ARG A 43 -8.60 15.50 8.24
CA ARG A 43 -9.73 15.67 9.18
C ARG A 43 -9.37 16.44 10.45
N GLU A 44 -8.09 16.68 10.72
CA GLU A 44 -7.66 17.48 11.86
C GLU A 44 -8.12 18.94 11.73
N PRO A 45 -8.38 19.63 12.86
CA PRO A 45 -8.60 21.06 12.87
C PRO A 45 -7.44 21.82 12.23
N SER A 46 -7.76 22.83 11.42
CA SER A 46 -6.73 23.69 10.82
C SER A 46 -5.92 24.39 11.91
N SER A 47 -4.60 24.17 11.94
CA SER A 47 -3.68 24.78 12.91
C SER A 47 -3.33 26.25 12.60
N SER A 48 -3.68 26.74 11.41
CA SER A 48 -3.46 28.12 10.98
C SER A 48 -4.35 29.09 11.76
N GLN A 49 -3.73 29.94 12.60
CA GLN A 49 -4.44 30.98 13.37
C GLN A 49 -5.21 32.00 12.50
N LEU A 50 -4.88 32.08 11.21
CA LEU A 50 -5.55 32.94 10.21
C LEU A 50 -6.89 32.37 9.72
N ASP A 51 -7.19 31.11 10.04
CA ASP A 51 -8.24 30.31 9.40
C ASP A 51 -9.30 29.78 10.39
N LYS A 52 -9.65 30.56 11.42
CA LYS A 52 -10.70 30.21 12.41
C LYS A 52 -12.08 29.88 11.78
N GLN A 53 -12.27 30.15 10.49
CA GLN A 53 -13.48 29.86 9.75
C GLN A 53 -13.59 28.39 9.30
N TYR A 54 -12.48 27.68 9.10
CA TYR A 54 -12.48 26.30 8.59
C TYR A 54 -12.30 25.31 9.73
N ARG A 55 -13.17 24.31 9.80
CA ARG A 55 -13.16 23.31 10.87
C ARG A 55 -12.10 22.24 10.67
N THR A 56 -11.70 21.97 9.43
CA THR A 56 -10.75 20.91 9.08
C THR A 56 -9.79 21.34 7.96
N ASN A 57 -8.66 20.64 7.81
CA ASN A 57 -7.76 20.84 6.67
C ASN A 57 -8.45 20.60 5.32
N THR A 58 -9.35 19.61 5.21
CA THR A 58 -10.14 19.40 3.99
C THR A 58 -10.99 20.60 3.63
N GLU A 59 -11.70 21.22 4.58
CA GLU A 59 -12.53 22.40 4.30
C GLU A 59 -11.68 23.57 3.80
N ARG A 60 -10.50 23.76 4.40
CA ARG A 60 -9.53 24.78 4.00
C ARG A 60 -9.02 24.54 2.58
N LEU A 61 -8.61 23.31 2.27
CA LEU A 61 -8.13 22.92 0.94
C LEU A 61 -9.24 22.98 -0.11
N LEU A 62 -10.47 22.60 0.23
CA LEU A 62 -11.61 22.71 -0.65
C LEU A 62 -11.93 24.17 -0.98
N ARG A 63 -11.79 25.09 -0.01
CA ARG A 63 -11.94 26.51 -0.30
C ARG A 63 -10.79 27.03 -1.16
N ALA A 64 -9.57 26.55 -0.94
CA ALA A 64 -8.42 26.88 -1.79
C ALA A 64 -8.62 26.41 -3.24
N ALA A 65 -9.29 25.27 -3.45
CA ALA A 65 -9.63 24.74 -4.78
C ALA A 65 -10.68 25.57 -5.55
N TYR A 66 -11.43 26.43 -4.85
CA TYR A 66 -12.47 27.29 -5.43
C TYR A 66 -12.40 28.73 -4.89
N PRO A 67 -11.28 29.46 -5.12
CA PRO A 67 -11.02 30.73 -4.45
C PRO A 67 -11.95 31.86 -4.91
N THR A 68 -12.50 31.75 -6.12
CA THR A 68 -13.36 32.77 -6.75
C THR A 68 -14.85 32.49 -6.59
N LYS A 69 -15.25 31.32 -6.06
CA LYS A 69 -16.66 30.96 -5.94
C LYS A 69 -17.21 31.36 -4.57
N ASP A 70 -18.32 32.08 -4.56
CA ASP A 70 -19.02 32.38 -3.31
C ASP A 70 -19.56 31.09 -2.67
N PHE A 71 -20.06 30.17 -3.49
CA PHE A 71 -20.58 28.87 -3.09
C PHE A 71 -19.69 27.72 -3.57
N LEU A 72 -19.44 26.74 -2.69
CA LEU A 72 -18.67 25.55 -3.05
C LEU A 72 -19.54 24.62 -3.92
N PRO A 73 -19.01 24.06 -5.02
CA PRO A 73 -19.77 23.15 -5.89
C PRO A 73 -19.97 21.76 -5.26
N ILE A 74 -19.29 21.47 -4.16
CA ILE A 74 -19.44 20.25 -3.39
C ILE A 74 -19.39 20.58 -1.91
N GLU A 75 -20.29 19.95 -1.15
CA GLU A 75 -20.33 20.09 0.29
C GLU A 75 -19.17 19.35 0.96
N PRO A 76 -18.49 19.94 1.97
CA PRO A 76 -17.36 19.30 2.66
C PRO A 76 -17.66 17.91 3.21
N TRP A 77 -18.88 17.67 3.68
CA TRP A 77 -19.28 16.36 4.23
C TRP A 77 -19.35 15.24 3.17
N ARG A 78 -19.43 15.57 1.88
CA ARG A 78 -19.33 14.57 0.80
C ARG A 78 -17.89 14.10 0.60
N ILE A 79 -16.91 14.94 0.93
CA ILE A 79 -15.49 14.60 0.86
C ILE A 79 -15.06 13.93 2.17
N ASN A 80 -15.35 14.57 3.30
CA ASN A 80 -14.96 14.13 4.66
C ASN A 80 -15.88 13.08 5.30
N GLY A 81 -16.94 12.67 4.60
CA GLY A 81 -17.92 11.73 5.12
C GLY A 81 -17.29 10.40 5.57
N LYS A 82 -18.00 9.67 6.43
CA LYS A 82 -17.65 8.28 6.75
C LYS A 82 -18.35 7.34 5.76
N GLY A 83 -17.69 6.24 5.42
CA GLY A 83 -18.26 5.15 4.62
C GLY A 83 -18.15 5.34 3.10
N HIS A 84 -19.00 4.64 2.34
CA HIS A 84 -18.85 4.41 0.90
C HIS A 84 -19.06 5.63 -0.02
N LYS A 85 -19.40 6.80 0.53
CA LYS A 85 -19.63 8.03 -0.24
C LYS A 85 -18.52 9.07 -0.10
N CYS A 86 -17.46 8.76 0.65
CA CYS A 86 -16.32 9.67 0.81
C CYS A 86 -15.43 9.69 -0.43
N SER A 87 -14.76 10.82 -0.63
CA SER A 87 -13.86 11.08 -1.76
C SER A 87 -12.60 11.80 -1.28
N LEU A 88 -12.12 11.48 -0.09
CA LEU A 88 -11.00 12.16 0.56
C LEU A 88 -9.66 11.78 -0.06
N VAL A 89 -9.47 10.50 -0.39
CA VAL A 89 -8.29 10.01 -1.12
C VAL A 89 -8.34 10.50 -2.56
N VAL A 90 -9.51 10.41 -3.21
CA VAL A 90 -9.73 10.98 -4.54
C VAL A 90 -9.38 12.47 -4.55
N PHE A 91 -9.84 13.24 -3.57
CA PHE A 91 -9.51 14.66 -3.46
C PHE A 91 -8.02 14.90 -3.26
N SER A 92 -7.36 14.06 -2.46
CA SER A 92 -5.91 14.13 -2.24
C SER A 92 -5.11 13.85 -3.53
N ILE A 93 -5.53 12.89 -4.34
CA ILE A 93 -4.92 12.62 -5.65
C ILE A 93 -5.09 13.82 -6.57
N LEU A 94 -6.29 14.43 -6.61
CA LEU A 94 -6.57 15.61 -7.43
C LEU A 94 -5.72 16.82 -6.99
N LEU A 95 -5.58 17.05 -5.68
CA LEU A 95 -4.69 18.07 -5.13
C LEU A 95 -3.22 17.83 -5.54
N ASP A 96 -2.73 16.58 -5.45
CA ASP A 96 -1.36 16.20 -5.84
C ASP A 96 -1.12 16.34 -7.37
N LEU A 97 -2.18 16.42 -8.17
CA LEU A 97 -2.15 16.64 -9.62
C LEU A 97 -2.37 18.10 -10.04
N GLY A 98 -2.72 19.00 -9.11
CA GLY A 98 -3.15 20.37 -9.46
C GLY A 98 -4.50 20.38 -10.21
N LEU A 99 -5.37 19.40 -9.95
CA LEU A 99 -6.71 19.24 -10.51
C LEU A 99 -7.78 19.38 -9.43
N GLU A 100 -7.50 20.12 -8.36
CA GLU A 100 -8.33 20.19 -7.15
C GLU A 100 -9.76 20.68 -7.41
N ASN A 101 -9.96 21.51 -8.45
CA ASN A 101 -11.27 22.01 -8.85
C ASN A 101 -12.16 20.96 -9.54
N TRP A 102 -11.67 19.74 -9.79
CA TRP A 102 -12.44 18.63 -10.38
C TRP A 102 -13.17 17.76 -9.37
N ILE A 103 -12.99 17.97 -8.07
CA ILE A 103 -13.54 17.08 -7.03
C ILE A 103 -15.07 16.96 -7.09
N ALA A 104 -15.78 18.05 -7.38
CA ALA A 104 -17.24 18.02 -7.56
C ALA A 104 -17.64 17.10 -8.72
N THR A 105 -16.96 17.23 -9.86
CA THR A 105 -17.19 16.43 -11.06
C THR A 105 -16.85 14.96 -10.83
N PHE A 106 -15.72 14.65 -10.18
CA PHE A 106 -15.35 13.28 -9.83
C PHE A 106 -16.40 12.63 -8.93
N ALA A 107 -16.87 13.34 -7.89
CA ALA A 107 -17.90 12.85 -6.99
C ALA A 107 -19.25 12.63 -7.71
N GLU A 108 -19.64 13.51 -8.64
CA GLU A 108 -20.86 13.36 -9.47
C GLU A 108 -20.78 12.17 -10.41
N LYS A 109 -19.61 11.89 -11.00
CA LYS A 109 -19.36 10.71 -11.84
C LYS A 109 -19.16 9.42 -11.02
N GLY A 110 -19.29 9.51 -9.70
CA GLY A 110 -19.17 8.38 -8.77
C GLY A 110 -17.75 7.79 -8.71
N ILE A 111 -16.74 8.64 -8.89
CA ILE A 111 -15.33 8.35 -8.62
C ILE A 111 -15.10 8.67 -7.14
N LEU A 112 -15.11 7.64 -6.30
CA LEU A 112 -15.15 7.71 -4.84
C LEU A 112 -14.05 6.82 -4.25
N ASP A 113 -13.65 7.08 -3.00
CA ASP A 113 -12.55 6.35 -2.33
C ASP A 113 -12.82 4.84 -2.29
N SER A 114 -14.06 4.43 -2.02
CA SER A 114 -14.45 3.03 -1.89
C SER A 114 -14.41 2.23 -3.20
N LYS A 115 -14.08 2.88 -4.31
CA LYS A 115 -13.98 2.27 -5.65
C LYS A 115 -12.58 2.38 -6.24
N LEU A 116 -11.64 2.95 -5.49
CA LEU A 116 -10.24 2.93 -5.87
C LEU A 116 -9.68 1.51 -5.76
N PRO A 117 -8.73 1.12 -6.63
CA PRO A 117 -8.28 1.84 -7.82
C PRO A 117 -9.25 1.70 -9.01
N PHE A 118 -9.23 2.65 -9.95
CA PHE A 118 -9.97 2.60 -11.20
C PHE A 118 -9.07 2.21 -12.38
N ASP A 119 -9.56 1.38 -13.29
CA ASP A 119 -8.92 1.18 -14.59
C ASP A 119 -9.07 2.42 -15.49
N LEU A 120 -8.13 2.62 -16.42
CA LEU A 120 -8.08 3.80 -17.29
C LEU A 120 -9.35 3.93 -18.13
N HIS A 121 -9.83 2.83 -18.73
CA HIS A 121 -11.01 2.83 -19.58
C HIS A 121 -12.27 3.27 -18.83
N SER A 122 -12.43 2.84 -17.58
CA SER A 122 -13.51 3.32 -16.71
C SER A 122 -13.43 4.80 -16.41
N LEU A 123 -12.22 5.36 -16.23
CA LEU A 123 -12.00 6.79 -16.00
C LEU A 123 -12.32 7.61 -17.26
N GLU A 124 -11.78 7.22 -18.42
CA GLU A 124 -12.04 7.84 -19.74
C GLU A 124 -13.54 7.91 -20.01
N ARG A 125 -14.24 6.77 -19.87
CA ARG A 125 -15.69 6.71 -20.06
C ARG A 125 -16.44 7.66 -19.12
N LYS A 126 -16.04 7.74 -17.85
CA LYS A 126 -16.68 8.61 -16.84
C LYS A 126 -16.44 10.10 -17.11
N LEU A 127 -15.25 10.45 -17.57
CA LEU A 127 -14.81 11.82 -17.84
C LEU A 127 -15.05 12.26 -19.30
N SER A 128 -15.56 11.35 -20.14
CA SER A 128 -15.92 11.63 -21.52
C SER A 128 -16.83 12.85 -21.67
N GLY A 129 -16.53 13.69 -22.67
CA GLY A 129 -17.25 14.92 -22.95
C GLY A 129 -16.85 16.12 -22.08
N LEU A 130 -15.94 15.96 -21.12
CA LEU A 130 -15.34 17.06 -20.39
C LEU A 130 -14.08 17.56 -21.12
N THR A 131 -13.91 18.87 -21.20
CA THR A 131 -12.68 19.47 -21.73
C THR A 131 -11.49 19.04 -20.86
N GLY A 132 -10.52 18.34 -21.46
CA GLY A 132 -9.37 17.77 -20.75
C GLY A 132 -9.65 16.48 -19.98
N GLY A 133 -10.82 15.84 -20.20
CA GLY A 133 -11.22 14.63 -19.49
C GLY A 133 -10.26 13.45 -19.66
N ASP A 134 -9.72 13.27 -20.88
CA ASP A 134 -8.80 12.17 -21.20
C ASP A 134 -7.44 12.35 -20.50
N ASP A 135 -6.85 13.56 -20.55
CA ASP A 135 -5.62 13.90 -19.80
C ASP A 135 -5.80 13.70 -18.28
N ALA A 136 -6.94 14.15 -17.75
CA ALA A 136 -7.24 13.95 -16.34
C ALA A 136 -7.40 12.46 -15.98
N ALA A 137 -7.98 11.65 -16.88
CA ALA A 137 -8.12 10.21 -16.68
C ALA A 137 -6.76 9.51 -16.64
N GLU A 138 -5.88 9.79 -17.60
CA GLU A 138 -4.51 9.24 -17.66
C GLU A 138 -3.70 9.61 -16.42
N ARG A 139 -3.61 10.92 -16.12
CA ARG A 139 -2.82 11.42 -14.98
C ARG A 139 -3.35 10.92 -13.64
N PHE A 140 -4.67 10.81 -13.49
CA PHE A 140 -5.27 10.21 -12.29
C PHE A 140 -4.98 8.71 -12.23
N ASN A 141 -5.11 7.98 -13.33
CA ASN A 141 -4.86 6.55 -13.39
C ASN A 141 -3.43 6.20 -12.97
N GLU A 142 -2.44 6.98 -13.43
CA GLU A 142 -1.05 6.83 -13.06
C GLU A 142 -0.80 7.20 -11.59
N ARG A 143 -1.40 8.31 -11.13
CA ARG A 143 -1.13 8.83 -9.78
C ARG A 143 -1.77 8.02 -8.67
N GLN A 144 -2.94 7.41 -8.90
CA GLN A 144 -3.69 6.73 -7.83
C GLN A 144 -2.90 5.61 -7.14
N TRP A 145 -1.98 4.95 -7.84
CA TRP A 145 -1.22 3.82 -7.29
C TRP A 145 -0.31 4.23 -6.13
N LYS A 146 0.17 5.47 -6.13
CA LYS A 146 0.87 6.08 -4.98
C LYS A 146 -0.02 6.18 -3.74
N PHE A 147 -1.34 6.29 -3.92
CA PHE A 147 -2.34 6.44 -2.85
C PHE A 147 -3.15 5.17 -2.60
N CYS A 148 -2.90 4.10 -3.36
CA CYS A 148 -3.58 2.83 -3.24
C CYS A 148 -2.56 1.69 -3.09
N PRO A 149 -1.63 1.74 -2.11
CA PRO A 149 -0.75 0.60 -1.85
C PRO A 149 -1.55 -0.62 -1.37
N ALA A 150 -0.97 -1.81 -1.52
CA ALA A 150 -1.63 -3.06 -1.13
C ALA A 150 -1.79 -3.14 0.40
N ILE A 151 -2.92 -3.66 0.86
CA ILE A 151 -3.19 -3.93 2.28
C ILE A 151 -3.19 -5.44 2.47
N PHE A 152 -2.41 -5.93 3.43
CA PHE A 152 -2.31 -7.35 3.71
C PHE A 152 -3.37 -7.79 4.72
N GLY A 153 -4.22 -8.70 4.24
CA GLY A 153 -5.35 -9.27 4.97
C GLY A 153 -5.05 -10.65 5.56
N LEU A 154 -5.64 -10.99 6.71
CA LEU A 154 -5.64 -12.38 7.19
C LEU A 154 -6.43 -13.27 6.21
N GLY A 155 -5.79 -14.34 5.73
CA GLY A 155 -6.35 -15.26 4.76
C GLY A 155 -6.50 -14.66 3.36
N MET A 156 -5.85 -13.54 3.05
CA MET A 156 -5.95 -12.90 1.74
C MET A 156 -5.50 -13.84 0.61
N GLU A 157 -6.18 -13.75 -0.54
CA GLU A 157 -5.83 -14.44 -1.78
C GLU A 157 -5.96 -13.44 -2.94
N GLU A 158 -4.96 -12.56 -3.08
CA GLU A 158 -5.03 -11.38 -3.96
C GLU A 158 -4.21 -11.53 -5.25
N ASP A 159 -4.65 -10.86 -6.31
CA ASP A 159 -3.90 -10.76 -7.57
C ASP A 159 -3.53 -9.29 -7.84
N TYR A 160 -2.29 -8.93 -7.54
CA TYR A 160 -1.79 -7.57 -7.69
C TYR A 160 -1.22 -7.34 -9.11
N VAL A 161 -1.80 -6.35 -9.79
CA VAL A 161 -1.38 -5.89 -11.11
C VAL A 161 -0.05 -5.12 -11.06
N GLU A 162 0.56 -4.90 -12.22
CA GLU A 162 1.90 -4.31 -12.36
C GLU A 162 2.10 -2.96 -11.65
N ASN A 163 1.06 -2.12 -11.63
CA ASN A 163 1.15 -0.79 -11.02
C ASN A 163 0.88 -0.80 -9.51
N GLN A 164 0.35 -1.90 -8.96
CA GLN A 164 0.04 -2.02 -7.55
C GLN A 164 1.34 -2.04 -6.72
N ILE A 165 1.48 -1.10 -5.79
CA ILE A 165 2.65 -1.02 -4.91
C ILE A 165 2.44 -1.97 -3.73
N ILE A 166 3.40 -2.87 -3.50
CA ILE A 166 3.46 -3.70 -2.29
C ILE A 166 4.30 -2.95 -1.26
N PRO A 167 3.72 -2.43 -0.16
CA PRO A 167 4.39 -1.48 0.72
C PRO A 167 5.30 -2.19 1.74
N ILE A 168 6.23 -3.00 1.24
CA ILE A 168 7.31 -3.60 2.01
C ILE A 168 8.37 -2.51 2.24
N CYS A 169 8.63 -2.16 3.49
CA CYS A 169 9.59 -1.11 3.84
C CYS A 169 11.01 -1.65 4.08
N ARG A 170 11.15 -2.91 4.52
CA ARG A 170 12.44 -3.61 4.60
C ARG A 170 12.30 -5.03 4.08
N LYS A 171 13.37 -5.53 3.49
CA LYS A 171 13.46 -6.88 2.96
C LYS A 171 14.87 -7.42 3.14
N SER A 172 14.99 -8.62 3.69
CA SER A 172 16.25 -9.36 3.80
C SER A 172 16.04 -10.82 3.43
N GLU A 173 16.89 -11.36 2.57
CA GLU A 173 16.82 -12.77 2.21
C GLU A 173 17.13 -13.63 3.45
N ILE A 174 16.28 -14.62 3.74
CA ILE A 174 16.52 -15.63 4.78
C ILE A 174 17.26 -16.80 4.15
N ASN A 175 16.72 -17.32 3.04
CA ASN A 175 17.30 -18.45 2.33
C ASN A 175 16.75 -18.55 0.90
N THR A 176 17.52 -19.17 0.02
CA THR A 176 17.10 -19.51 -1.34
C THR A 176 17.15 -21.02 -1.53
N GLY A 177 15.99 -21.62 -1.79
CA GLY A 177 15.86 -23.03 -2.13
C GLY A 177 15.84 -23.28 -3.64
N GLY A 178 15.73 -24.55 -4.04
CA GLY A 178 15.67 -24.93 -5.47
C GLY A 178 14.38 -24.51 -6.20
N THR A 179 13.30 -24.23 -5.47
CA THR A 179 11.98 -23.92 -6.04
C THR A 179 11.45 -22.53 -5.68
N ALA A 180 11.97 -21.93 -4.61
CA ALA A 180 11.50 -20.67 -4.07
C ALA A 180 12.60 -20.01 -3.24
N ARG A 181 12.53 -18.68 -3.14
CA ARG A 181 13.28 -17.92 -2.12
C ARG A 181 12.36 -17.58 -0.96
N VAL A 182 12.94 -17.41 0.22
CA VAL A 182 12.24 -16.95 1.42
C VAL A 182 12.92 -15.68 1.90
N ASP A 183 12.13 -14.62 2.00
CA ASP A 183 12.55 -13.30 2.42
C ASP A 183 11.89 -12.97 3.77
N GLN A 184 12.61 -12.36 4.69
CA GLN A 184 12.02 -11.63 5.79
C GLN A 184 11.57 -10.28 5.23
N ILE A 185 10.31 -9.93 5.43
CA ILE A 185 9.76 -8.64 5.04
C ILE A 185 9.22 -7.90 6.26
N VAL A 186 9.33 -6.57 6.22
CA VAL A 186 8.74 -5.68 7.21
C VAL A 186 7.73 -4.78 6.52
N MET A 187 6.56 -4.63 7.15
CA MET A 187 5.50 -3.74 6.68
C MET A 187 5.00 -2.85 7.81
N GLN A 188 4.69 -1.59 7.48
CA GLN A 188 4.07 -0.66 8.42
C GLN A 188 2.67 -1.13 8.80
N ALA A 189 2.29 -0.93 10.07
CA ALA A 189 1.00 -1.35 10.62
C ALA A 189 -0.22 -0.83 9.84
N GLU A 190 -0.08 0.31 9.16
CA GLU A 190 -1.12 0.90 8.31
C GLU A 190 -1.51 0.00 7.12
N PHE A 191 -0.56 -0.77 6.58
CA PHE A 191 -0.81 -1.67 5.43
C PHE A 191 -1.06 -3.11 5.85
N VAL A 192 -1.32 -3.33 7.13
CA VAL A 192 -1.75 -4.61 7.69
C VAL A 192 -3.17 -4.42 8.17
N ASP A 193 -4.10 -5.23 7.68
CA ASP A 193 -5.50 -5.10 8.02
C ASP A 193 -5.74 -5.33 9.53
N PRO A 194 -6.80 -4.77 10.14
CA PRO A 194 -7.04 -4.93 11.58
C PRO A 194 -7.15 -6.38 12.06
N SER A 195 -7.65 -7.31 11.24
CA SER A 195 -7.78 -8.72 11.60
C SER A 195 -6.42 -9.42 11.68
N LEU A 196 -5.54 -9.21 10.69
CA LEU A 196 -4.18 -9.71 10.73
C LEU A 196 -3.38 -9.06 11.86
N ARG A 197 -3.53 -7.74 12.08
CA ARG A 197 -2.91 -7.07 13.24
C ARG A 197 -3.31 -7.71 14.56
N SER A 198 -4.60 -7.95 14.78
CA SER A 198 -5.10 -8.59 16.00
C SER A 198 -4.54 -10.00 16.19
N LYS A 199 -4.41 -10.77 15.10
CA LYS A 199 -3.78 -12.10 15.13
C LYS A 199 -2.30 -12.02 15.57
N LEU A 200 -1.55 -11.04 15.05
CA LEU A 200 -0.12 -10.87 15.31
C LEU A 200 0.19 -10.16 16.64
N GLN A 201 -0.74 -9.41 17.21
CA GLN A 201 -0.54 -8.68 18.48
C GLN A 201 -0.22 -9.60 19.67
N ASN A 202 -0.60 -10.87 19.60
CA ASN A 202 -0.29 -11.87 20.62
C ASN A 202 1.13 -12.43 20.47
N ASP A 203 1.83 -12.12 19.38
CA ASP A 203 3.20 -12.54 19.12
C ASP A 203 4.15 -11.35 19.31
N HIS A 204 4.87 -11.36 20.43
CA HIS A 204 5.85 -10.34 20.79
C HIS A 204 7.01 -10.20 19.79
N PHE A 205 7.25 -11.21 18.95
CA PHE A 205 8.31 -11.17 17.93
C PHE A 205 7.80 -10.75 16.54
N ALA A 206 6.48 -10.74 16.34
CA ALA A 206 5.87 -10.38 15.06
C ALA A 206 5.74 -8.87 14.84
N SER A 207 5.97 -8.03 15.86
CA SER A 207 5.86 -6.57 15.75
C SER A 207 6.93 -5.82 16.53
N TYR A 208 7.30 -4.64 16.04
CA TYR A 208 8.23 -3.74 16.73
C TYR A 208 8.03 -2.28 16.29
N GLU A 209 8.56 -1.35 17.07
CA GLU A 209 8.60 0.08 16.72
C GLU A 209 9.87 0.37 15.88
N ASP A 210 9.70 0.62 14.59
CA ASP A 210 10.81 0.99 13.71
C ASP A 210 11.09 2.50 13.80
N SER A 211 12.35 2.87 14.04
CA SER A 211 12.75 4.28 14.15
C SER A 211 12.41 5.16 12.94
N THR A 212 12.31 4.58 11.74
CA THR A 212 12.02 5.29 10.49
C THR A 212 10.55 5.17 10.12
N TYR A 213 9.98 3.97 10.28
CA TYR A 213 8.66 3.63 9.75
C TYR A 213 7.54 3.63 10.80
N GLY A 214 7.87 3.74 12.08
CA GLY A 214 6.93 3.61 13.20
C GLY A 214 6.53 2.15 13.45
N PRO A 215 5.30 1.89 13.93
CA PRO A 215 4.85 0.53 14.22
C PRO A 215 4.87 -0.37 12.98
N CYS A 216 5.57 -1.50 13.06
CA CYS A 216 5.76 -2.43 11.97
C CYS A 216 5.48 -3.88 12.38
N PHE A 217 5.16 -4.71 11.38
CA PHE A 217 5.03 -6.16 11.50
C PHE A 217 6.06 -6.87 10.63
N ILE A 218 6.51 -8.04 11.10
CA ILE A 218 7.49 -8.89 10.44
C ILE A 218 6.78 -10.12 9.88
N PHE A 219 7.12 -10.49 8.64
CA PHE A 219 6.61 -11.69 7.99
C PHE A 219 7.73 -12.46 7.31
N ALA A 220 7.50 -13.75 7.11
CA ALA A 220 8.25 -14.54 6.14
C ALA A 220 7.46 -14.55 4.82
N LEU A 221 8.10 -14.09 3.74
CA LEU A 221 7.54 -14.08 2.40
C LEU A 221 8.26 -15.14 1.56
N LYS A 222 7.54 -16.20 1.19
CA LYS A 222 8.05 -17.21 0.27
C LYS A 222 7.63 -16.87 -1.15
N VAL A 223 8.59 -16.70 -2.04
CA VAL A 223 8.40 -16.23 -3.41
C VAL A 223 8.73 -17.32 -4.41
N PHE A 224 7.78 -17.65 -5.27
CA PHE A 224 7.90 -18.61 -6.35
C PHE A 224 7.95 -17.86 -7.68
N GLU A 225 8.98 -18.14 -8.47
CA GLU A 225 9.13 -17.57 -9.80
C GLU A 225 8.36 -18.37 -10.86
N GLN A 226 8.20 -17.77 -12.03
CA GLN A 226 7.60 -18.45 -13.18
C GLN A 226 8.38 -19.74 -13.50
N GLY A 227 7.65 -20.83 -13.70
CA GLY A 227 8.23 -22.18 -13.83
C GLY A 227 8.11 -23.03 -12.55
N SER A 228 7.95 -22.40 -11.38
CA SER A 228 7.83 -23.11 -10.09
C SER A 228 6.42 -23.04 -9.48
N PHE A 229 5.41 -22.62 -10.25
CA PHE A 229 4.05 -22.42 -9.75
C PHE A 229 3.31 -23.70 -9.34
N GLN A 230 3.74 -24.87 -9.81
CA GLN A 230 3.17 -26.13 -9.30
C GLN A 230 3.52 -26.30 -7.81
N TYR A 231 4.78 -26.07 -7.43
CA TYR A 231 5.23 -26.15 -6.04
C TYR A 231 4.49 -25.16 -5.13
N TYR A 232 4.20 -23.96 -5.64
CA TYR A 232 3.34 -23.01 -4.93
C TYR A 232 1.96 -23.60 -4.64
N THR A 233 1.32 -24.23 -5.64
CA THR A 233 -0.02 -24.80 -5.50
C THR A 233 -0.05 -25.93 -4.48
N ASP A 234 0.93 -26.84 -4.57
CA ASP A 234 1.06 -27.97 -3.65
C ASP A 234 1.31 -27.49 -2.21
N GLU A 235 2.19 -26.51 -2.03
CA GLU A 235 2.54 -25.97 -0.72
C GLU A 235 1.40 -25.13 -0.11
N LYS A 236 0.68 -24.34 -0.92
CA LYS A 236 -0.53 -23.64 -0.47
C LYS A 236 -1.55 -24.64 0.07
N ALA A 237 -1.82 -25.73 -0.68
CA ALA A 237 -2.75 -26.77 -0.27
C ALA A 237 -2.31 -27.48 1.01
N ALA A 238 -1.00 -27.72 1.17
CA ALA A 238 -0.44 -28.30 2.39
C ALA A 238 -0.66 -27.38 3.61
N PHE A 239 -0.34 -26.09 3.50
CA PHE A 239 -0.62 -25.13 4.58
C PHE A 239 -2.11 -25.03 4.92
N ASP A 240 -2.97 -25.01 3.90
CA ASP A 240 -4.42 -24.97 4.09
C ASP A 240 -4.93 -26.20 4.85
N GLY A 241 -4.36 -27.39 4.59
CA GLY A 241 -4.68 -28.63 5.29
C GLY A 241 -4.11 -28.73 6.71
N LEU A 242 -3.07 -27.95 7.03
CA LEU A 242 -2.38 -27.98 8.33
C LEU A 242 -2.76 -26.81 9.26
N ARG A 243 -3.66 -25.92 8.83
CA ARG A 243 -3.95 -24.63 9.50
C ARG A 243 -4.41 -24.72 10.96
N GLU A 244 -4.97 -25.86 11.39
CA GLU A 244 -5.47 -26.06 12.76
C GLU A 244 -4.41 -26.72 13.68
N ASN A 245 -3.25 -27.10 13.13
CA ASN A 245 -2.23 -27.83 13.88
C ASN A 245 -1.33 -26.88 14.65
N ARG A 246 -1.38 -26.96 15.98
CA ARG A 246 -0.46 -26.24 16.86
C ARG A 246 0.98 -26.65 16.58
N GLY A 247 1.90 -25.67 16.57
CA GLY A 247 3.33 -25.89 16.35
C GLY A 247 3.74 -25.94 14.87
N VAL A 248 2.80 -25.75 13.94
CA VAL A 248 3.08 -25.55 12.52
C VAL A 248 3.03 -24.06 12.20
N ILE A 249 3.95 -23.58 11.36
CA ILE A 249 3.93 -22.20 10.86
C ILE A 249 2.63 -21.96 10.10
N HIS A 250 1.89 -20.90 10.45
CA HIS A 250 0.66 -20.60 9.74
C HIS A 250 0.92 -19.79 8.47
N ARG A 251 0.14 -20.12 7.42
CA ARG A 251 -0.04 -19.25 6.27
C ARG A 251 -1.01 -18.13 6.65
N LEU A 252 -0.52 -16.90 6.59
CA LEU A 252 -1.29 -15.69 6.90
C LEU A 252 -2.04 -15.17 5.67
N GLY A 253 -1.56 -15.50 4.47
CA GLY A 253 -2.18 -15.09 3.21
C GLY A 253 -1.37 -15.56 2.01
N CYS A 254 -1.82 -15.23 0.82
CA CYS A 254 -1.06 -15.42 -0.41
C CYS A 254 -1.45 -14.38 -1.45
N TYR A 255 -0.55 -14.12 -2.40
CA TYR A 255 -0.86 -13.23 -3.52
C TYR A 255 -0.02 -13.53 -4.76
N THR A 256 -0.58 -13.22 -5.92
CA THR A 256 0.17 -13.11 -7.18
C THR A 256 0.60 -11.66 -7.37
N HIS A 257 1.81 -11.43 -7.89
CA HIS A 257 2.25 -10.09 -8.25
C HIS A 257 2.92 -10.10 -9.62
N GLN A 258 2.44 -9.22 -10.49
CA GLN A 258 3.02 -8.96 -11.80
C GLN A 258 3.96 -7.76 -11.70
N THR A 259 5.11 -7.82 -12.35
CA THR A 259 6.08 -6.72 -12.42
C THR A 259 6.60 -6.58 -13.85
N LEU A 260 6.89 -5.35 -14.27
CA LEU A 260 7.55 -5.06 -15.54
C LEU A 260 9.05 -4.94 -15.29
N ILE A 261 9.84 -5.75 -15.98
CA ILE A 261 11.29 -5.76 -15.89
C ILE A 261 11.86 -5.37 -17.26
N PRO A 262 12.86 -4.48 -17.34
CA PRO A 262 13.54 -4.22 -18.61
C PRO A 262 14.09 -5.51 -19.20
N SER A 263 13.71 -5.83 -20.44
CA SER A 263 14.26 -6.99 -21.15
C SER A 263 15.76 -6.78 -21.35
N GLN A 264 16.56 -7.83 -21.10
CA GLN A 264 17.99 -7.76 -21.41
C GLN A 264 18.18 -7.57 -22.91
N PRO A 265 19.13 -6.71 -23.34
CA PRO A 265 19.44 -6.57 -24.75
C PRO A 265 19.93 -7.91 -25.28
N THR A 266 19.18 -8.52 -26.18
CA THR A 266 19.63 -9.69 -26.94
C THR A 266 20.85 -9.26 -27.75
N THR A 267 21.96 -9.97 -27.56
CA THR A 267 23.22 -9.78 -28.30
C THR A 267 22.94 -9.83 -29.81
N GLY A 268 22.83 -8.67 -30.45
CA GLY A 268 22.55 -8.54 -31.88
C GLY A 268 21.67 -7.35 -32.29
N GLN A 269 20.93 -6.71 -31.38
CA GLN A 269 20.12 -5.54 -31.74
C GLN A 269 20.88 -4.23 -31.51
N ALA A 270 21.61 -3.79 -32.53
CA ALA A 270 22.17 -2.45 -32.62
C ALA A 270 21.10 -1.44 -33.09
N ASN A 271 21.06 -0.30 -32.41
CA ASN A 271 20.48 0.99 -32.80
C ASN A 271 18.94 1.12 -32.85
N GLY A 272 18.38 1.71 -31.78
CA GLY A 272 17.15 2.51 -31.84
C GLY A 272 15.83 1.86 -31.41
N GLU A 273 15.82 0.59 -31.00
CA GLU A 273 14.58 -0.04 -30.52
C GLU A 273 14.18 0.46 -29.12
N ARG A 274 12.88 0.78 -28.97
CA ARG A 274 12.25 1.08 -27.68
C ARG A 274 12.59 -0.02 -26.68
N GLN A 275 12.98 0.38 -25.46
CA GLN A 275 13.23 -0.54 -24.36
C GLN A 275 12.03 -1.47 -24.20
N ARG A 276 12.21 -2.76 -24.50
CA ARG A 276 11.16 -3.76 -24.28
C ARG A 276 11.12 -4.08 -22.80
N PHE A 277 9.89 -4.22 -22.28
CA PHE A 277 9.65 -4.68 -20.92
C PHE A 277 9.08 -6.09 -20.98
N GLU A 278 9.60 -6.96 -20.13
CA GLU A 278 9.07 -8.30 -19.92
C GLU A 278 8.22 -8.31 -18.65
N ARG A 279 7.05 -8.96 -18.73
CA ARG A 279 6.19 -9.15 -17.57
C ARG A 279 6.67 -10.37 -16.79
N LYS A 280 7.18 -10.16 -15.58
CA LYS A 280 7.50 -11.24 -14.63
C LYS A 280 6.37 -11.39 -13.63
N THR A 281 5.86 -12.60 -13.52
CA THR A 281 4.84 -12.98 -12.53
C THR A 281 5.49 -13.77 -11.40
N THR A 282 5.13 -13.45 -10.17
CA THR A 282 5.49 -14.22 -8.97
C THR A 282 4.25 -14.68 -8.24
N LYS A 283 4.31 -15.85 -7.60
CA LYS A 283 3.31 -16.29 -6.63
C LYS A 283 3.95 -16.30 -5.26
N ASN A 284 3.24 -15.82 -4.25
CA ASN A 284 3.82 -15.50 -2.95
C ASN A 284 2.97 -16.06 -1.83
N LEU A 285 3.60 -16.72 -0.86
CA LEU A 285 2.98 -17.12 0.40
C LEU A 285 3.46 -16.17 1.49
N LEU A 286 2.52 -15.59 2.23
CA LEU A 286 2.79 -14.80 3.42
C LEU A 286 2.64 -15.71 4.64
N LEU A 287 3.70 -15.85 5.41
CA LEU A 287 3.81 -16.79 6.54
C LEU A 287 4.18 -16.05 7.83
N GLU A 288 3.84 -16.65 8.97
CA GLU A 288 4.39 -16.23 10.27
C GLU A 288 5.93 -16.28 10.24
N TYR A 289 6.58 -15.29 10.86
CA TYR A 289 8.03 -15.24 10.94
C TYR A 289 8.53 -15.92 12.22
N GLY A 290 9.27 -17.02 12.07
CA GLY A 290 9.99 -17.63 13.18
C GLY A 290 11.35 -16.96 13.40
N THR A 291 11.60 -16.42 14.59
CA THR A 291 12.85 -15.72 14.92
C THR A 291 14.07 -16.63 14.92
N TYR A 292 13.87 -17.91 15.25
CA TYR A 292 14.93 -18.91 15.35
C TYR A 292 14.51 -20.18 14.64
N ASP A 293 15.48 -20.83 14.00
CA ASP A 293 15.34 -22.22 13.60
C ASP A 293 15.99 -23.16 14.63
N LEU A 294 15.54 -24.42 14.66
CA LEU A 294 16.06 -25.41 15.61
C LEU A 294 17.56 -25.67 15.44
N ARG A 295 18.10 -25.52 14.22
CA ARG A 295 19.52 -25.74 13.97
C ARG A 295 20.36 -24.66 14.65
N LEU A 296 19.92 -23.41 14.62
CA LEU A 296 20.54 -22.29 15.30
C LEU A 296 20.48 -22.49 16.83
N ILE A 297 19.29 -22.84 17.35
CA ILE A 297 19.12 -23.11 18.78
C ILE A 297 20.04 -24.25 19.22
N PHE A 298 20.07 -25.35 18.47
CA PHE A 298 20.88 -26.52 18.82
C PHE A 298 22.38 -26.37 18.51
N GLY A 299 22.76 -25.32 17.77
CA GLY A 299 24.15 -24.88 17.67
C GLY A 299 24.65 -24.22 18.96
N HIS A 300 23.75 -23.64 19.76
CA HIS A 300 24.08 -22.94 21.02
C HIS A 300 23.72 -23.73 22.28
N LYS A 301 22.77 -24.65 22.20
CA LYS A 301 22.31 -25.50 23.30
C LYS A 301 22.30 -26.96 22.84
N SER A 302 22.63 -27.90 23.71
CA SER A 302 22.43 -29.32 23.36
C SER A 302 20.95 -29.60 23.10
N PRO A 303 20.61 -30.36 22.05
CA PRO A 303 19.22 -30.76 21.83
C PRO A 303 18.72 -31.57 23.03
N PRO A 304 17.42 -31.43 23.41
CA PRO A 304 16.87 -32.22 24.49
C PRO A 304 16.89 -33.70 24.11
N VAL A 305 17.50 -34.54 24.94
CA VAL A 305 17.64 -35.99 24.68
C VAL A 305 16.79 -36.83 25.62
N PHE A 306 16.49 -36.31 26.82
CA PHE A 306 15.64 -37.01 27.78
C PHE A 306 14.17 -36.61 27.63
N PRO A 307 13.20 -37.52 27.85
CA PRO A 307 11.77 -37.23 27.66
C PRO A 307 11.27 -35.98 28.39
N LYS A 308 11.76 -35.72 29.61
CA LYS A 308 11.39 -34.51 30.38
C LYS A 308 11.94 -33.23 29.76
N GLU A 309 13.15 -33.28 29.20
CA GLU A 309 13.75 -32.13 28.51
C GLU A 309 13.02 -31.86 27.20
N ILE A 310 12.60 -32.91 26.49
CA ILE A 310 11.84 -32.76 25.25
C ILE A 310 10.50 -32.08 25.54
N LEU A 311 9.76 -32.55 26.54
CA LEU A 311 8.50 -31.93 26.94
C LEU A 311 8.71 -30.48 27.38
N GLY A 312 9.67 -30.23 28.28
CA GLY A 312 9.95 -28.89 28.77
C GLY A 312 10.54 -27.92 27.74
N PHE A 313 11.06 -28.41 26.61
CA PHE A 313 11.53 -27.56 25.51
C PHE A 313 10.38 -27.02 24.64
N TRP A 314 9.28 -27.77 24.54
CA TRP A 314 8.12 -27.41 23.70
C TRP A 314 6.98 -26.71 24.47
N GLU A 315 7.06 -26.69 25.80
CA GLU A 315 6.19 -25.92 26.70
C GLU A 315 6.61 -24.45 26.77
#